data_AF-A0A2I0VFS7-F1
#
_entry.id   AF-A0A2I0VFS7-F1
#
_cell.length_a   1.000
_cell.length_b   1.000
_cell.length_c   1.000
_cell.angle_alpha   90.00
_cell.angle_beta   90.00
_cell.angle_gamma   90.00
#
_symmetry.space_group_name_H-M   'P 1'
#
loop_
_entity.id
_entity.type
_entity.pdbx_description
1 polymer ?
#
loop_
_entity_poly.entity_id
_entity_poly.type
_entity_poly.pdbx_seq_one_letter_code
_entity_poly.pdbx_strand_id
1 'polypeptide(L)'
;MGSLTVPTEPTNAIGASEYCRRRPRFLCLHGFRISAEIMRKQVLGKWLDLVTARLDLFFADAPFPTEGKSEVEGIFDPPYYEWFQFSKSFVFCWESFLLQSGITLCVIL
;
A
#
# COMPACT_ATOMS: atom_id res chain seq x y z
N MET A 1 -46.21 11.20 48.19
CA MET A 1 -45.26 10.07 48.16
C MET A 1 -45.45 9.42 46.80
N GLY A 2 -44.74 9.88 45.77
CA GLY A 2 -43.44 9.34 45.32
C GLY A 2 -43.73 8.18 44.36
N SER A 3 -43.25 8.11 43.11
CA SER A 3 -42.05 8.66 42.50
C SER A 3 -42.24 8.64 40.97
N LEU A 4 -41.88 9.74 40.30
CA LEU A 4 -41.69 9.78 38.85
C LEU A 4 -40.49 8.88 38.51
N THR A 5 -40.70 7.81 37.75
CA THR A 5 -39.60 7.10 37.09
C THR A 5 -39.57 7.52 35.63
N VAL A 6 -38.50 8.25 35.31
CA VAL A 6 -38.14 8.75 33.99
C VAL A 6 -37.88 7.55 33.07
N PRO A 7 -38.37 7.55 31.82
CA PRO A 7 -37.89 6.62 30.81
C PRO A 7 -36.41 6.95 30.54
N THR A 8 -35.49 6.14 31.02
CA THR A 8 -34.08 6.24 30.65
C THR A 8 -33.89 5.63 29.26
N GLU A 9 -34.23 6.40 28.24
CA GLU A 9 -33.60 6.29 26.92
C GLU A 9 -32.07 6.36 27.11
N PRO A 10 -31.28 5.41 26.58
CA PRO A 10 -29.86 5.66 26.40
C PRO A 10 -29.66 6.64 25.24
N THR A 11 -29.88 7.93 25.52
CA THR A 11 -29.31 9.03 24.76
C THR A 11 -27.81 9.05 25.01
N ASN A 12 -27.04 8.40 24.12
CA ASN A 12 -25.77 8.91 23.59
C ASN A 12 -25.00 7.80 22.87
N ALA A 13 -25.28 7.66 21.58
CA ALA A 13 -24.20 7.70 20.61
C ALA A 13 -24.58 8.76 19.59
N ILE A 14 -24.25 10.01 19.95
CA ILE A 14 -23.96 11.11 19.02
C ILE A 14 -23.48 10.50 17.72
N GLY A 15 -24.12 10.85 16.61
CA GLY A 15 -23.77 10.39 15.28
C GLY A 15 -22.25 10.37 15.13
N ALA A 16 -21.66 9.17 15.30
CA ALA A 16 -20.40 8.87 14.68
C ALA A 16 -20.76 9.04 13.22
N SER A 17 -20.39 10.19 12.65
CA SER A 17 -20.53 10.42 11.24
C SER A 17 -20.05 9.15 10.55
N GLU A 18 -20.79 8.73 9.53
CA GLU A 18 -20.59 7.52 8.75
C GLU A 18 -19.23 7.49 8.01
N TYR A 19 -18.22 8.18 8.52
CA TYR A 19 -16.86 7.66 8.49
C TYR A 19 -16.78 6.42 9.40
N CYS A 20 -17.51 5.35 9.06
CA CYS A 20 -17.00 4.00 9.28
C CYS A 20 -15.56 4.07 8.80
N ARG A 21 -14.60 4.02 9.73
CA ARG A 21 -13.19 4.32 9.49
C ARG A 21 -12.67 3.29 8.50
N ARG A 22 -12.89 3.54 7.20
CA ARG A 22 -12.56 2.63 6.11
C ARG A 22 -11.10 2.30 6.28
N ARG A 23 -10.77 1.01 6.23
CA ARG A 23 -9.37 0.58 6.32
C ARG A 23 -8.56 1.40 5.30
N PRO A 24 -7.49 2.07 5.72
CA PRO A 24 -6.62 2.78 4.80
C PRO A 24 -6.13 1.82 3.71
N ARG A 25 -6.25 2.24 2.46
CA ARG A 25 -5.86 1.45 1.29
C ARG A 25 -4.51 1.94 0.80
N PHE A 26 -3.56 1.04 0.69
CA PHE A 26 -2.21 1.32 0.21
C PHE A 26 -1.93 0.53 -1.06
N LEU A 27 -1.43 1.25 -2.06
CA LEU A 27 -0.79 0.65 -3.22
C LEU A 27 0.69 0.47 -2.88
N CYS A 28 1.14 -0.77 -2.77
CA CYS A 28 2.50 -1.18 -2.47
C CYS A 28 3.23 -1.46 -3.79
N LEU A 29 4.16 -0.58 -4.15
CA LEU A 29 5.01 -0.73 -5.33
C LEU A 29 6.33 -1.37 -4.89
N HIS A 30 6.69 -2.48 -5.50
CA HIS A 30 7.93 -3.17 -5.17
C HIS A 30 9.16 -2.37 -5.63
N GLY A 31 10.30 -2.60 -4.99
CA GLY A 31 11.60 -2.01 -5.34
C GLY A 31 12.18 -2.54 -6.66
N PHE A 32 13.41 -2.14 -6.95
CA PHE A 32 14.11 -2.50 -8.20
C PHE A 32 14.38 -4.01 -8.28
N ARG A 33 14.01 -4.64 -9.41
CA ARG A 33 14.27 -6.06 -9.71
C ARG A 33 13.74 -7.03 -8.65
N ILE A 34 12.55 -6.75 -8.14
CA ILE A 34 11.79 -7.67 -7.29
C ILE A 34 10.35 -7.74 -7.80
N SER A 35 9.49 -8.52 -7.15
CA SER A 35 8.07 -8.63 -7.49
C SER A 35 7.17 -8.22 -6.34
N ALA A 36 5.91 -7.99 -6.66
CA ALA A 36 4.83 -7.73 -5.71
C ALA A 36 4.77 -8.83 -4.64
N GLU A 37 4.95 -10.10 -5.03
CA GLU A 37 4.93 -11.23 -4.11
C GLU A 37 6.11 -11.20 -3.14
N ILE A 38 7.31 -10.85 -3.61
CA ILE A 38 8.50 -10.72 -2.75
C ILE A 38 8.29 -9.59 -1.74
N MET A 39 7.80 -8.43 -2.19
CA MET A 39 7.48 -7.32 -1.29
C MET A 39 6.40 -7.71 -0.28
N ARG A 40 5.36 -8.45 -0.71
CA ARG A 40 4.32 -8.96 0.18
C ARG A 40 4.91 -9.87 1.26
N LYS A 41 5.77 -10.82 0.91
CA LYS A 41 6.45 -11.71 1.88
C LYS A 41 7.27 -10.90 2.88
N GLN A 42 7.98 -9.87 2.42
CA GLN A 42 8.76 -9.00 3.30
C GLN A 42 7.88 -8.17 4.24
N VAL A 43 6.79 -7.57 3.74
CA VAL A 43 5.87 -6.77 4.55
C VAL A 43 5.17 -7.64 5.59
N LEU A 44 4.60 -8.78 5.17
CA LEU A 44 3.92 -9.70 6.07
C LEU A 44 4.89 -10.41 7.04
N GLY A 45 6.15 -10.61 6.64
CA GLY A 45 7.17 -11.21 7.51
C GLY A 45 7.76 -10.24 8.54
N LYS A 46 7.75 -8.93 8.26
CA LYS A 46 8.32 -7.90 9.16
C LYS A 46 7.29 -7.24 10.06
N TRP A 47 6.05 -7.09 9.61
CA TRP A 47 5.01 -6.36 10.34
C TRP A 47 4.15 -7.32 11.16
N LEU A 48 3.74 -6.89 12.34
CA LEU A 48 2.83 -7.67 13.19
C LEU A 48 1.46 -7.78 12.53
N ASP A 49 0.82 -8.95 12.63
CA ASP A 49 -0.49 -9.24 12.04
C ASP A 49 -1.58 -8.24 12.45
N LEU A 50 -1.51 -7.70 13.68
CA LEU A 50 -2.46 -6.70 14.17
C LEU A 50 -2.40 -5.37 13.39
N VAL A 51 -1.25 -5.07 12.79
CA VAL A 51 -1.05 -3.87 11.95
C VAL A 51 -1.59 -4.15 10.55
N THR A 52 -1.18 -5.25 9.92
CA THR A 52 -1.61 -5.60 8.56
C THR A 52 -3.11 -5.89 8.49
N ALA A 53 -3.70 -6.44 9.56
CA ALA A 53 -5.15 -6.63 9.70
C ALA A 53 -5.94 -5.32 9.89
N ARG A 54 -5.32 -4.15 9.93
CA ARG A 54 -6.03 -2.87 9.92
C ARG A 54 -5.92 -2.14 8.58
N LEU A 55 -5.13 -2.69 7.66
CA LEU A 55 -4.81 -2.09 6.38
C LEU A 55 -5.40 -2.92 5.23
N ASP A 56 -5.64 -2.25 4.11
CA ASP A 56 -5.89 -2.90 2.82
C ASP A 56 -4.65 -2.66 1.94
N LEU A 57 -3.83 -3.70 1.76
CA LEU A 57 -2.56 -3.62 1.04
C LEU A 57 -2.70 -4.28 -0.33
N PHE A 58 -2.56 -3.49 -1.38
CA PHE A 58 -2.55 -3.97 -2.76
C PHE A 58 -1.14 -3.93 -3.31
N PHE A 59 -0.58 -5.09 -3.64
CA PHE A 59 0.78 -5.22 -4.20
C PHE A 59 0.68 -5.33 -5.71
N ALA A 60 1.36 -4.44 -6.43
CA ALA A 60 1.34 -4.39 -7.90
C ALA A 60 2.70 -4.77 -8.46
N ASP A 61 2.70 -5.59 -9.52
CA ASP A 61 3.89 -5.88 -10.30
C ASP A 61 4.14 -4.80 -11.35
N ALA A 62 5.41 -4.52 -11.58
CA ALA A 62 5.83 -3.61 -12.62
C ALA A 62 5.67 -4.23 -14.01
N PRO A 63 5.46 -3.41 -15.06
CA PRO A 63 5.12 -3.92 -16.40
C PRO A 63 6.30 -4.54 -17.15
N PHE A 64 7.55 -4.27 -16.76
CA PHE A 64 8.73 -4.74 -17.48
C PHE A 64 9.42 -5.89 -16.75
N PRO A 65 9.69 -7.03 -17.39
CA PRO A 65 10.54 -8.06 -16.80
C PRO A 65 11.97 -7.55 -16.66
N THR A 66 12.65 -7.99 -15.61
CA THR A 66 14.06 -7.64 -15.38
C THR A 66 14.97 -8.27 -16.44
N GLU A 67 15.86 -7.47 -17.04
CA GLU A 67 16.86 -7.95 -18.03
C GLU A 67 18.20 -8.37 -17.41
N GLY A 68 18.39 -8.13 -16.11
CA GLY A 68 19.64 -8.41 -15.39
C GLY A 68 19.49 -9.30 -14.15
N LYS A 69 20.58 -9.48 -13.42
CA LYS A 69 20.55 -10.19 -12.13
C LYS A 69 19.82 -9.36 -11.08
N SER A 70 19.03 -10.02 -10.24
CA SER A 70 18.44 -9.40 -9.06
C SER A 70 19.32 -9.66 -7.84
N GLU A 71 19.34 -8.73 -6.89
CA GLU A 71 20.09 -8.93 -5.63
C GLU A 71 19.46 -9.96 -4.70
N VAL A 72 18.20 -10.31 -4.97
CA VAL A 72 17.42 -11.31 -4.23
C VAL A 72 17.52 -12.71 -4.86
N GLU A 73 18.24 -12.84 -5.97
CA GLU A 73 18.45 -14.11 -6.67
C GLU A 73 19.15 -15.12 -5.73
N GLY A 74 18.47 -16.23 -5.45
CA GLY A 74 18.91 -17.25 -4.49
C GLY A 74 18.29 -17.15 -3.09
N ILE A 75 17.61 -16.04 -2.76
CA ILE A 75 16.77 -15.93 -1.54
C ILE A 75 15.30 -16.05 -1.91
N PHE A 76 14.90 -15.42 -3.02
CA PHE A 76 13.55 -15.48 -3.57
C PHE A 76 13.61 -15.94 -5.03
N ASP A 77 12.69 -16.81 -5.42
CA ASP A 77 12.60 -17.27 -6.81
C ASP A 77 12.04 -16.16 -7.72
N PRO A 78 12.44 -16.14 -9.02
CA PRO A 78 11.82 -15.28 -10.03
C PRO A 78 10.32 -15.58 -10.20
N PRO A 79 9.51 -14.66 -10.77
CA PRO A 79 9.90 -13.54 -11.63
C PRO A 79 10.25 -12.23 -10.89
N TYR A 80 11.07 -11.40 -11.55
CA TYR A 80 11.44 -10.05 -11.10
C TYR A 80 11.03 -9.02 -12.15
N TYR A 81 10.60 -7.85 -11.68
CA TYR A 81 10.12 -6.78 -12.55
C TYR A 81 10.80 -5.44 -12.26
N GLU A 82 10.74 -4.54 -13.24
CA GLU A 82 11.25 -3.17 -13.20
C GLU A 82 10.16 -2.18 -13.61
N TRP A 83 10.01 -1.07 -12.87
CA TRP A 83 9.04 -0.02 -13.21
C TRP A 83 9.48 0.81 -14.43
N PHE A 84 10.79 0.95 -14.62
CA PHE A 84 11.38 1.71 -15.70
C PHE A 84 12.64 1.00 -16.18
N GLN A 85 12.74 0.76 -17.48
CA GLN A 85 13.97 0.31 -18.12
C GLN A 85 14.67 1.53 -18.74
N PHE A 86 15.93 1.75 -18.38
CA PHE A 86 16.72 2.83 -18.98
C PHE A 86 17.17 2.42 -20.38
N SER A 87 16.37 2.76 -21.40
CA SER A 87 16.86 2.73 -22.78
C SER A 87 17.70 3.99 -23.03
N LYS A 88 18.81 3.86 -23.78
CA LYS A 88 19.70 4.99 -24.12
C LYS A 88 19.00 6.15 -24.85
N SER A 89 17.73 6.00 -25.22
CA SER A 89 16.89 6.97 -25.93
C SER A 89 16.00 7.86 -25.04
N PHE A 90 15.94 7.67 -23.72
CA PHE A 90 14.96 8.35 -22.86
C PHE A 90 15.56 9.30 -21.81
N VAL A 91 16.34 10.30 -22.26
CA VAL A 91 16.88 11.35 -21.37
C VAL A 91 15.85 12.47 -21.07
N PHE A 92 14.65 12.47 -21.67
CA PHE A 92 13.78 13.67 -21.65
C PHE A 92 12.37 13.55 -21.02
N CYS A 93 12.03 12.48 -20.28
CA CYS A 93 10.64 12.32 -19.75
C CYS A 93 10.54 12.14 -18.23
N TRP A 94 11.46 12.70 -17.43
CA TRP A 94 11.31 12.64 -15.98
C TRP A 94 10.39 13.75 -15.43
N GLU A 95 10.40 14.94 -16.06
CA GLU A 95 9.61 16.08 -15.59
C GLU A 95 8.11 15.93 -15.85
N SER A 96 7.70 15.22 -16.91
CA SER A 96 6.28 15.10 -17.27
C SER A 96 5.49 14.11 -16.40
N PHE A 97 6.13 13.08 -15.84
CA PHE A 97 5.43 12.03 -15.07
C PHE A 97 5.11 12.49 -13.63
N LEU A 98 6.01 13.23 -12.99
CA LEU A 98 5.79 13.75 -11.63
C LEU A 98 4.75 14.88 -11.58
N LEU A 99 4.63 15.67 -12.66
CA LEU A 99 3.67 16.77 -12.75
C LEU A 99 2.23 16.33 -13.04
N GLN A 100 2.01 15.16 -13.68
CA GLN A 100 0.67 14.70 -14.03
C GLN A 100 0.00 13.83 -12.97
N SER A 101 0.77 13.25 -12.05
CA SER A 101 0.25 12.18 -11.18
C SER A 101 -0.44 12.68 -9.89
N GLY A 102 -0.20 13.92 -9.45
CA GLY A 102 -0.79 14.45 -8.22
C GLY A 102 -0.50 13.62 -6.95
N ILE A 103 0.59 12.84 -6.95
CA ILE A 103 0.90 11.89 -5.88
C ILE A 103 1.56 12.63 -4.71
N THR A 104 0.82 12.80 -3.61
CA THR A 104 1.27 13.51 -2.40
C THR A 104 2.23 12.67 -1.54
N LEU A 105 2.33 11.35 -1.74
CA LEU A 105 3.34 10.54 -1.07
C LEU A 105 3.56 9.21 -1.81
N CYS A 106 4.75 9.03 -2.37
CA CYS A 106 5.21 7.73 -2.85
C CYS A 106 6.05 7.12 -1.73
N VAL A 107 5.53 6.10 -1.04
CA VAL A 107 6.36 5.31 -0.13
C VAL A 107 7.05 4.24 -0.97
N ILE A 108 8.28 4.54 -1.36
CA ILE A 108 9.23 3.52 -1.80
C ILE A 108 9.80 2.93 -0.49
N LEU A 109 9.41 1.70 -0.15
CA LEU A 109 10.05 0.93 0.93
C LEU A 109 11.24 0.14 0.39
#